data_AF-A0A2U9K449-F1
#
_entry.id   AF-A0A2U9K449-F1
#
_cell.length_a   1.000
_cell.length_b   1.000
_cell.length_c   1.000
_cell.angle_alpha   90.00
_cell.angle_beta   90.00
_cell.angle_gamma   90.00
#
_symmetry.space_group_name_H-M   'P 1'
#
loop_
_entity.id
_entity.type
_entity.pdbx_description
1 polymer ?
#
loop_
_entity_poly.entity_id
_entity_poly.type
_entity_poly.pdbx_seq_one_letter_code
_entity_poly.pdbx_strand_id
1 'polypeptide(L)' 'MSLFNVSGAVAKYDSSNDDNYTQAGLLYRNVLPKDEQTRLVENITDNLKHAADFLQEKAIYHFTQIDDGLGKQLREN' A
#
# COMPACT_ATOMS: atom_id res chain seq x y z
N MET A 1 -21.96 -32.89 3.83
CA MET A 1 -20.51 -32.92 4.16
C MET A 1 -19.83 -31.90 3.27
N SER A 2 -18.91 -31.10 3.81
CA SER A 2 -18.10 -30.18 2.99
C SER A 2 -17.17 -30.97 2.06
N LEU A 3 -17.03 -30.52 0.80
CA LEU A 3 -16.18 -31.15 -0.23
C LEU A 3 -14.68 -30.83 -0.09
N PHE A 4 -14.29 -30.04 0.92
CA PHE A 4 -12.93 -29.55 1.10
C PHE A 4 -12.31 -30.08 2.39
N ASN A 5 -11.08 -30.58 2.30
CA ASN A 5 -10.25 -30.94 3.45
C ASN A 5 -9.41 -29.74 3.87
N VAL A 6 -9.39 -29.44 5.17
CA VAL A 6 -8.57 -28.37 5.75
C VAL A 6 -7.58 -28.99 6.74
N SER A 7 -6.37 -28.45 6.78
CA SER A 7 -5.30 -28.87 7.69
C SER A 7 -4.72 -27.66 8.44
N GLY A 8 -4.12 -27.92 9.61
CA GLY A 8 -3.54 -26.90 10.49
C GLY A 8 -3.99 -27.05 11.94
N ALA A 9 -3.23 -26.47 12.88
CA ALA A 9 -3.62 -26.41 14.29
C ALA A 9 -4.68 -25.32 14.52
N VAL A 10 -5.43 -25.40 15.62
CA VAL A 10 -6.29 -24.28 16.05
C VAL A 10 -5.41 -23.26 16.77
N ALA A 11 -5.09 -22.14 16.11
CA ALA A 11 -4.23 -21.10 16.63
C ALA A 11 -4.58 -19.72 16.02
N LYS A 12 -4.04 -18.65 16.62
CA LYS A 12 -3.99 -17.32 15.99
C LYS A 12 -2.77 -17.28 15.08
N TYR A 13 -3.00 -17.24 13.77
CA TYR A 13 -1.95 -17.14 12.77
C TYR A 13 -1.64 -15.66 12.49
N ASP A 14 -0.35 -15.31 12.45
CA ASP A 14 0.11 -13.98 12.08
C ASP A 14 0.44 -13.93 10.59
N SER A 15 -0.09 -12.93 9.89
CA SER A 15 0.13 -12.67 8.46
C SER A 15 0.90 -11.36 8.23
N SER A 16 1.52 -10.80 9.28
CA SER A 16 2.26 -9.53 9.19
C SER A 16 3.39 -9.54 8.16
N ASN A 17 3.93 -10.73 7.84
CA ASN A 17 5.00 -10.95 6.87
C ASN A 17 4.50 -11.32 5.46
N ASP A 18 3.20 -11.34 5.23
CA ASP A 18 2.65 -11.57 3.90
C ASP A 18 3.05 -10.42 2.96
N ASP A 19 3.01 -10.69 1.66
CA ASP A 19 3.31 -9.69 0.65
C ASP A 19 2.17 -8.67 0.54
N ASN A 20 2.37 -7.53 1.18
CA ASN A 20 1.42 -6.42 1.22
C ASN A 20 1.64 -5.37 0.12
N TYR A 21 2.64 -5.54 -0.77
CA TYR A 21 3.10 -4.46 -1.66
C TYR A 21 3.03 -4.81 -3.15
N THR A 22 3.28 -6.06 -3.54
CA THR A 22 3.39 -6.43 -4.97
C THR A 22 2.11 -6.10 -5.75
N GLN A 23 0.94 -6.43 -5.22
CA GLN A 23 -0.33 -6.19 -5.91
C GLN A 23 -0.62 -4.71 -6.09
N ALA A 24 -0.36 -3.90 -5.05
CA ALA A 24 -0.52 -2.45 -5.12
C ALA A 24 0.47 -1.83 -6.13
N GLY A 25 1.70 -2.36 -6.20
CA GLY A 25 2.70 -1.91 -7.17
C GLY A 25 2.28 -2.24 -8.61
N LEU A 26 1.68 -3.40 -8.85
CA LEU A 26 1.12 -3.77 -10.15
C LEU A 26 -0.04 -2.85 -10.55
N LEU A 27 -0.94 -2.54 -9.62
CA LEU A 27 -2.02 -1.56 -9.86
C LEU A 27 -1.42 -0.21 -10.28
N TYR A 28 -0.48 0.32 -9.49
CA TYR A 28 0.12 1.63 -9.74
C TYR A 28 0.84 1.70 -11.09
N ARG A 29 1.70 0.72 -11.39
CA ARG A 29 2.56 0.75 -12.60
C ARG A 29 1.85 0.32 -13.88
N ASN A 30 0.99 -0.69 -13.80
CA ASN A 30 0.52 -1.40 -14.99
C ASN A 30 -0.95 -1.14 -15.32
N VAL A 31 -1.71 -0.59 -14.38
CA VAL A 31 -3.15 -0.37 -14.54
C VAL A 31 -3.49 1.12 -14.58
N LEU A 32 -2.92 1.91 -13.67
CA LEU A 32 -3.23 3.34 -13.60
C LEU A 32 -2.53 4.11 -14.72
N PRO A 33 -3.26 4.84 -15.58
CA PRO A 33 -2.66 5.82 -16.49
C PRO A 33 -2.06 7.00 -15.70
N LYS A 34 -1.17 7.77 -16.33
CA LYS A 34 -0.41 8.83 -15.67
C LYS A 34 -1.28 9.88 -14.98
N ASP A 35 -2.41 10.25 -15.59
CA ASP A 35 -3.32 11.24 -15.01
C ASP A 35 -4.03 10.70 -13.75
N GLU A 36 -4.33 9.41 -13.70
CA GLU A 36 -4.84 8.75 -12.50
C GLU A 36 -3.78 8.63 -11.41
N GLN A 37 -2.51 8.36 -11.77
CA GLN A 37 -1.40 8.36 -10.82
C GLN A 37 -1.22 9.75 -10.18
N THR A 38 -1.28 10.83 -10.97
CA THR A 38 -1.22 12.20 -10.45
C THR A 38 -2.36 12.48 -9.47
N ARG A 39 -3.61 12.16 -9.85
CA ARG A 39 -4.76 12.34 -8.95
C ARG A 39 -4.65 11.51 -7.68
N LEU A 40 -4.09 10.31 -7.76
CA LEU A 40 -3.84 9.46 -6.59
C LEU A 40 -2.87 10.15 -5.62
N VAL A 41 -1.75 10.67 -6.13
CA VAL A 41 -0.77 11.42 -5.32
C VAL A 41 -1.41 12.64 -4.66
N GLU A 42 -2.17 13.43 -5.42
CA GLU A 42 -2.87 14.62 -4.90
C GLU A 42 -3.82 14.23 -3.76
N ASN A 43 -4.68 13.22 -3.98
CA ASN A 43 -5.64 12.77 -2.98
C ASN A 43 -4.97 12.25 -1.69
N ILE A 44 -3.87 11.48 -1.82
CA ILE A 44 -3.14 10.98 -0.66
C ILE A 44 -2.51 12.14 0.11
N THR A 45 -1.82 13.04 -0.59
CA THR A 45 -1.11 14.17 0.01
C THR A 45 -2.08 15.13 0.71
N ASP A 46 -3.20 15.45 0.05
CA ASP A 46 -4.23 16.32 0.61
C ASP A 46 -4.86 15.76 1.89
N ASN A 47 -4.94 14.44 2.02
CA ASN A 47 -5.39 13.82 3.26
C ASN A 47 -4.27 13.73 4.30
N LEU A 48 -3.09 13.28 3.88
CA LEU A 48 -1.97 12.94 4.76
C LEU A 48 -1.38 14.17 5.47
N LYS A 49 -1.42 15.35 4.84
CA LYS A 49 -0.91 16.61 5.42
C LYS A 49 -1.55 16.99 6.76
N HIS A 50 -2.70 16.41 7.10
CA HIS A 50 -3.39 16.64 8.37
C HIS A 50 -2.96 15.70 9.50
N ALA A 51 -2.16 14.67 9.20
CA ALA A 51 -1.63 13.74 10.18
C ALA A 51 -0.37 14.29 10.87
N ALA A 52 -0.01 13.74 12.03
CA ALA A 52 1.27 14.05 12.68
C ALA A 52 2.46 13.56 11.84
N ASP A 53 3.59 14.27 11.88
CA ASP A 53 4.76 14.03 11.04
C ASP A 53 5.23 12.56 11.04
N PHE A 54 5.25 11.90 12.20
CA PHE A 54 5.67 10.50 12.30
C PHE A 54 4.72 9.53 11.57
N LEU A 55 3.43 9.87 11.46
CA LEU A 55 2.46 9.11 10.67
C LEU A 55 2.63 9.37 9.18
N GLN A 56 2.96 10.61 8.80
CA GLN A 56 3.27 10.96 7.41
C GLN A 56 4.49 10.19 6.92
N GLU A 57 5.59 10.18 7.68
CA GLU A 57 6.80 9.42 7.34
C GLU A 57 6.54 7.92 7.26
N LYS A 58 5.73 7.38 8.18
CA LYS A 58 5.36 5.96 8.14
C LYS A 58 4.52 5.62 6.90
N ALA A 59 3.58 6.49 6.52
CA ALA A 59 2.78 6.30 5.32
C ALA A 59 3.67 6.36 4.06
N ILE A 60 4.54 7.37 3.95
CA ILE A 60 5.48 7.51 2.82
C ILE A 60 6.38 6.27 2.73
N TYR A 61 6.89 5.74 3.84
CA TYR A 61 7.66 4.49 3.85
C TYR A 61 6.90 3.33 3.20
N HIS A 62 5.63 3.12 3.57
CA HIS A 62 4.83 2.04 2.98
C HIS A 62 4.52 2.29 1.49
N PHE A 63 4.27 3.54 1.08
CA PHE A 63 4.08 3.87 -0.33
C PHE A 63 5.37 3.72 -1.16
N THR A 64 6.54 3.97 -0.58
CA THR A 64 7.84 3.65 -1.20
C THR A 64 8.00 2.14 -1.42
N GLN A 65 7.51 1.29 -0.51
CA GLN A 65 7.55 -0.17 -0.72
C GLN A 65 6.67 -0.62 -1.90
N ILE A 66 5.63 0.15 -2.24
CA ILE A 66 4.76 -0.10 -3.39
C ILE A 66 5.48 0.31 -4.68
N ASP A 67 6.03 1.53 -4.70
CA ASP A 67 6.79 2.10 -5.81
C ASP A 67 7.66 3.28 -5.35
N ASP A 68 8.95 3.29 -5.73
CA ASP A 68 9.88 4.36 -5.37
C ASP A 68 9.44 5.73 -5.93
N GLY A 69 8.85 5.76 -7.13
CA GLY A 69 8.35 6.97 -7.76
C GLY A 69 7.16 7.55 -7.02
N LEU A 70 6.21 6.70 -6.60
CA LEU A 70 5.08 7.10 -5.76
C LEU A 70 5.55 7.71 -4.44
N GLY A 71 6.44 7.02 -3.73
CA GLY A 71 6.98 7.52 -2.46
C GLY A 71 7.72 8.86 -2.60
N LYS A 72 8.45 9.05 -3.71
CA LYS A 72 9.09 10.33 -4.02
C LYS A 72 8.06 11.43 -4.24
N GLN A 73 7.02 11.18 -5.05
CA GLN A 73 5.98 12.16 -5.33
C GLN A 73 5.21 12.58 -4.07
N LEU A 74 4.95 11.66 -3.14
CA LEU A 74 4.28 11.97 -1.88
C LEU A 74 5.13 12.81 -0.91
N ARG A 75 6.46 12.82 -1.07
CA ARG A 75 7.35 13.65 -0.24
C ARG A 75 7.55 15.05 -0.82
N GLU A 76 7.38 15.20 -2.13
CA GLU A 76 7.62 16.45 -2.87
C GLU A 76 6.38 17.34 -3.00
N ASN A 77 5.17 16.77 -2.86
CA ASN A 77 3.90 17.49 -2.85
C ASN A 77 3.42 17.76 -1.43
#